data_AF-A0A8B3KYV7-F1
#
_entry.id   AF-A0A8B3KYV7-F1
#
_cell.length_a   1.000
_cell.length_b   1.000
_cell.length_c   1.000
_cell.angle_alpha   90.00
_cell.angle_beta   90.00
_cell.angle_gamma   90.00
#
_symmetry.space_group_name_H-M   'P 1'
#
loop_
_entity.id
_entity.type
_entity.pdbx_description
1 polymer ?
#
loop_
_entity_poly.entity_id
_entity_poly.type
_entity_poly.pdbx_seq_one_letter_code
_entity_poly.pdbx_strand_id
1 'polypeptide(L)'
;MRNRLLLAALAAIAGCQSDPAAIVYKPGVDLNSTVAAIDQCKIASFKDIPQSIATDYHPGYSNPGTVQCNTIGTVVSCNTIGAVNIPGSTTTYDVNQGLRDRYVTRCLEAKGFGVKADGRLCATQSEIAQAMKDRANGQFPKCAIRAG
;
A
#
# COMPACT_ATOMS: atom_id res chain seq x y z
N MET A 1 -17.49 7.09 33.12
CA MET A 1 -17.05 5.86 32.41
C MET A 1 -17.33 5.90 30.91
N ARG A 2 -18.46 6.45 30.45
CA ARG A 2 -18.82 6.63 29.02
C ARG A 2 -17.81 7.47 28.21
N ASN A 3 -17.24 8.54 28.78
CA ASN A 3 -16.20 9.34 28.13
C ASN A 3 -14.83 8.64 28.00
N ARG A 4 -14.51 7.69 28.90
CA ARG A 4 -13.24 6.94 28.82
C ARG A 4 -13.30 5.85 27.74
N LEU A 5 -14.49 5.29 27.50
CA LEU A 5 -14.74 4.34 26.40
C LEU A 5 -14.68 5.03 25.03
N LEU A 6 -15.12 6.29 24.92
CA LEU A 6 -15.03 7.08 23.68
C LEU A 6 -13.58 7.39 23.27
N LEU A 7 -12.70 7.68 24.25
CA LEU A 7 -11.27 7.93 23.99
C LEU A 7 -10.52 6.66 23.56
N ALA A 8 -10.89 5.49 24.10
CA ALA A 8 -10.32 4.21 23.69
C ALA A 8 -10.74 3.80 22.27
N ALA A 9 -11.99 4.10 21.88
CA ALA A 9 -12.48 3.81 20.53
C ALA A 9 -11.82 4.69 19.46
N LEU A 10 -11.48 5.95 19.75
CA LEU A 10 -10.78 6.84 18.81
C LEU A 10 -9.33 6.42 18.56
N ALA A 11 -8.66 5.87 19.57
CA ALA A 11 -7.27 5.41 19.46
C ALA A 11 -7.11 4.17 18.55
N ALA A 12 -8.16 3.34 18.44
CA ALA A 12 -8.14 2.12 17.62
C ALA A 12 -8.26 2.40 16.10
N ILE A 13 -8.74 3.57 15.69
CA ILE A 13 -8.98 3.90 14.26
C ILE A 13 -7.74 4.55 13.63
N ALA A 14 -6.72 4.94 14.42
CA ALA A 14 -5.49 5.57 13.94
C ALA A 14 -4.44 4.58 13.39
N GLY A 15 -4.79 3.31 13.21
CA GLY A 15 -3.94 2.30 12.59
C GLY A 15 -3.86 2.45 11.06
N CYS A 16 -3.49 3.62 10.54
CA CYS A 16 -3.07 3.72 9.15
C CYS A 16 -1.74 2.99 9.01
N GLN A 17 -1.76 1.82 8.38
CA GLN A 17 -0.54 1.13 7.94
C GLN A 17 0.21 2.11 7.04
N SER A 18 1.39 2.53 7.48
CA SER A 18 2.29 3.32 6.66
C SER A 18 3.00 2.33 5.75
N ASP A 19 2.67 2.36 4.46
CA ASP A 19 3.42 1.60 3.48
C ASP A 19 4.91 1.97 3.58
N PRO A 20 5.82 0.98 3.44
CA PRO A 20 7.25 1.26 3.43
C PRO A 20 7.56 2.29 2.34
N ALA A 21 8.26 3.35 2.72
CA ALA A 21 8.61 4.44 1.82
C ALA A 21 10.12 4.57 1.74
N ALA A 22 10.62 4.39 0.52
CA ALA A 22 12.05 4.46 0.26
C ALA A 22 12.60 5.85 0.58
N ILE A 23 13.67 5.90 1.37
CA ILE A 23 14.40 7.14 1.65
C ILE A 23 15.53 7.23 0.62
N VAL A 24 15.51 8.28 -0.20
CA VAL A 24 16.52 8.55 -1.22
C VAL A 24 17.32 9.79 -0.82
N TYR A 25 18.64 9.63 -0.75
CA TYR A 25 19.51 10.67 -0.23
C TYR A 25 20.88 10.72 -0.93
N LYS A 26 21.35 11.93 -1.17
CA LYS A 26 22.70 12.23 -1.61
C LYS A 26 23.18 13.53 -0.94
N PRO A 27 24.36 13.55 -0.30
CA PRO A 27 24.91 14.77 0.29
C PRO A 27 25.06 15.89 -0.74
N GLY A 28 24.74 17.12 -0.34
CA GLY A 28 24.85 18.31 -1.19
C GLY A 28 23.78 18.45 -2.27
N VAL A 29 22.78 17.55 -2.33
CA VAL A 29 21.68 17.60 -3.28
C VAL A 29 20.38 17.98 -2.58
N ASP A 30 19.70 18.99 -3.11
CA ASP A 30 18.42 19.46 -2.60
C ASP A 30 17.29 18.42 -2.82
N LEU A 31 16.18 18.61 -2.13
CA LEU A 31 15.06 17.68 -2.21
C LEU A 31 14.45 17.64 -3.62
N ASN A 32 14.30 18.79 -4.29
CA ASN A 32 13.68 18.87 -5.60
C ASN A 32 14.51 18.14 -6.67
N SER A 33 15.82 18.30 -6.64
CA SER A 33 16.74 17.52 -7.48
C SER A 33 16.66 16.02 -7.20
N THR A 34 16.41 15.63 -5.95
CA THR A 34 16.19 14.21 -5.60
C THR A 34 14.89 13.68 -6.22
N VAL A 35 13.80 14.45 -6.16
CA VAL A 35 12.52 14.10 -6.80
C VAL A 35 12.70 13.97 -8.31
N ALA A 36 13.34 14.94 -8.95
CA ALA A 36 13.61 14.89 -10.38
C ALA A 36 14.44 13.65 -10.78
N ALA A 37 15.42 13.25 -9.97
CA ALA A 37 16.21 12.04 -10.22
C ALA A 37 15.35 10.76 -10.10
N ILE A 38 14.48 10.70 -9.10
CA ILE A 38 13.52 9.59 -8.93
C ILE A 38 12.60 9.50 -10.14
N ASP A 39 12.03 10.61 -10.58
CA ASP A 39 11.10 10.64 -11.70
C ASP A 39 11.76 10.25 -13.01
N GLN A 40 12.98 10.75 -13.28
CA GLN A 40 13.76 10.32 -14.43
C GLN A 40 14.01 8.81 -14.43
N CYS A 41 14.38 8.23 -13.29
CA CYS A 41 14.60 6.79 -13.16
C CYS A 41 13.31 5.98 -13.33
N LYS A 42 12.16 6.49 -12.86
CA LYS A 42 10.85 5.88 -13.08
C LYS A 42 10.43 5.93 -14.55
N ILE A 43 10.60 7.06 -15.21
CA ILE A 43 10.30 7.20 -16.64
C ILE A 43 11.17 6.25 -17.46
N ALA A 44 12.47 6.16 -17.14
CA ALA A 44 13.37 5.22 -17.78
C ALA A 44 12.94 3.76 -17.55
N SER A 45 12.49 3.42 -16.34
CA SER A 45 12.02 2.06 -16.03
C SER A 45 10.77 1.69 -16.84
N PHE A 46 9.85 2.62 -17.11
CA PHE A 46 8.69 2.37 -17.97
C PHE A 46 9.07 2.12 -19.43
N LYS A 47 10.14 2.76 -19.90
CA LYS A 47 10.64 2.57 -21.27
C LYS A 47 11.33 1.21 -21.45
N ASP A 48 12.14 0.82 -20.47
CA ASP A 48 12.98 -0.37 -20.57
C ASP A 48 12.25 -1.65 -20.09
N ILE A 49 11.28 -1.49 -19.18
CA ILE A 49 10.52 -2.58 -18.57
C ILE A 49 9.02 -2.28 -18.73
N PRO A 50 8.41 -2.66 -19.87
CA PRO A 50 7.02 -2.38 -20.13
C PRO A 50 6.10 -3.04 -19.10
N GLN A 51 4.95 -2.42 -18.88
CA GLN A 51 3.92 -2.97 -18.01
C GLN A 51 3.39 -4.29 -18.56
N SER A 52 3.25 -5.28 -17.67
CA SER A 52 2.66 -6.57 -18.00
C SER A 52 1.55 -6.86 -17.00
N ILE A 53 0.33 -6.49 -17.37
CA ILE A 53 -0.84 -6.65 -16.51
C ILE A 53 -1.39 -8.07 -16.65
N ALA A 54 -1.41 -8.79 -15.54
CA ALA A 54 -2.06 -10.08 -15.41
C ALA A 54 -3.30 -9.94 -14.52
N THR A 55 -4.32 -10.75 -14.81
CA THR A 55 -5.57 -10.76 -14.08
C THR A 55 -5.89 -12.19 -13.67
N ASP A 56 -5.87 -12.45 -12.37
CA ASP A 56 -6.25 -13.71 -11.79
C ASP A 56 -7.74 -13.68 -11.44
N TYR A 57 -8.48 -14.65 -11.99
CA TYR A 57 -9.90 -14.84 -11.68
C TYR A 57 -10.06 -15.94 -10.64
N HIS A 58 -10.66 -15.57 -9.51
CA HIS A 58 -11.02 -16.48 -8.43
C HIS A 58 -12.52 -16.77 -8.53
N PRO A 59 -12.92 -17.95 -9.03
CA PRO A 59 -14.32 -18.27 -9.21
C PRO A 59 -15.05 -18.25 -7.86
N GLY A 60 -16.29 -17.76 -7.91
CA GLY A 60 -17.20 -17.81 -6.77
C GLY A 60 -17.71 -19.23 -6.53
N TYR A 61 -18.31 -19.44 -5.37
CA TYR A 61 -18.97 -20.68 -5.01
C TYR A 61 -20.37 -20.39 -4.50
N SER A 62 -21.38 -20.97 -5.13
CA SER A 62 -22.78 -20.82 -4.73
C SER A 62 -23.42 -22.18 -4.48
N ASN A 63 -23.99 -22.34 -3.30
CA ASN A 63 -24.81 -23.47 -2.89
C ASN A 63 -26.16 -22.91 -2.41
N PRO A 64 -27.27 -23.20 -3.10
CA PRO A 64 -28.59 -22.67 -2.74
C PRO A 64 -29.15 -23.22 -1.41
N GLY A 65 -28.48 -24.17 -0.78
CA GLY A 65 -28.95 -24.83 0.44
C GLY A 65 -30.09 -25.82 0.18
N THR A 66 -30.68 -26.34 1.25
CA THR A 66 -31.86 -27.21 1.18
C THR A 66 -33.08 -26.46 1.70
N VAL A 67 -34.19 -26.54 0.97
CA VAL A 67 -35.48 -26.01 1.44
C VAL A 67 -36.15 -27.05 2.32
N GLN A 68 -36.38 -26.71 3.57
CA GLN A 68 -37.12 -27.55 4.51
C GLN A 68 -38.48 -26.90 4.78
N CYS A 69 -39.55 -27.59 4.41
CA CYS A 69 -40.91 -27.18 4.66
C CYS A 69 -41.51 -27.98 5.82
N ASN A 70 -42.26 -27.31 6.69
CA ASN A 70 -43.06 -27.93 7.74
C ASN A 70 -44.52 -27.49 7.58
N THR A 71 -45.46 -28.42 7.78
CA THR A 71 -46.89 -28.17 7.65
C THR A 71 -47.56 -28.36 9.00
N ILE A 72 -48.28 -27.35 9.47
CA ILE A 72 -49.07 -27.39 10.70
C ILE A 72 -50.50 -26.97 10.37
N GLY A 73 -51.44 -27.91 10.42
CA GLY A 73 -52.83 -27.69 10.00
C GLY A 73 -52.90 -27.41 8.49
N THR A 74 -53.49 -26.27 8.10
CA THR A 74 -53.55 -25.80 6.71
C THR A 74 -52.41 -24.87 6.32
N VAL A 75 -51.50 -24.55 7.24
CA VAL A 75 -50.39 -23.60 7.01
C VAL A 75 -49.10 -24.37 6.72
N VAL A 76 -48.46 -24.03 5.58
CA VAL A 76 -47.15 -24.53 5.19
C VAL A 76 -46.12 -23.41 5.38
N SER A 77 -45.04 -23.69 6.09
CA SER A 77 -43.90 -22.78 6.26
C SER A 77 -42.61 -23.43 5.76
N CYS A 78 -41.85 -22.74 4.92
CA CYS A 78 -40.62 -23.23 4.32
C CYS A 78 -39.43 -22.33 4.66
N ASN A 79 -38.31 -22.93 5.07
CA ASN A 79 -37.06 -22.24 5.34
C ASN A 79 -35.91 -22.85 4.53
N THR A 80 -34.99 -22.01 4.05
CA THR A 80 -33.76 -22.46 3.38
C THR A 80 -32.63 -22.56 4.40
N ILE A 81 -32.01 -23.74 4.51
CA ILE A 81 -30.93 -24.01 5.46
C ILE A 81 -29.66 -24.37 4.68
N GLY A 82 -28.51 -23.88 5.13
CA GLY A 82 -27.20 -24.23 4.55
C GLY A 82 -26.89 -23.57 3.22
N ALA A 83 -27.57 -22.47 2.87
CA ALA A 83 -27.23 -21.68 1.68
C ALA A 83 -25.91 -20.93 1.89
N VAL A 84 -25.01 -21.00 0.90
CA VAL A 84 -23.72 -20.31 0.88
C VAL A 84 -23.57 -19.61 -0.47
N ASN A 85 -23.17 -18.35 -0.47
CA ASN A 85 -22.83 -17.63 -1.68
C ASN A 85 -21.54 -16.84 -1.46
N ILE A 86 -20.44 -17.36 -2.01
CA ILE A 86 -19.13 -16.72 -2.05
C ILE A 86 -19.01 -16.09 -3.44
N PRO A 87 -19.01 -14.75 -3.55
CA PRO A 87 -18.86 -14.10 -4.84
C PRO A 87 -17.47 -14.39 -5.42
N GLY A 88 -17.40 -14.49 -6.75
CA GLY A 88 -16.10 -14.53 -7.42
C GLY A 88 -15.37 -13.19 -7.24
N SER A 89 -14.05 -13.24 -7.26
CA SER A 89 -13.20 -12.06 -7.19
C SER A 89 -12.15 -12.09 -8.29
N THR A 90 -11.62 -10.90 -8.59
CA THR A 90 -10.60 -10.74 -9.60
C THR A 90 -9.46 -9.92 -9.01
N THR A 91 -8.22 -10.36 -9.22
CA THR A 91 -7.02 -9.64 -8.78
C THR A 91 -6.19 -9.31 -9.99
N THR A 92 -6.00 -8.01 -10.24
CA THR A 92 -5.16 -7.51 -11.33
C THR A 92 -3.87 -6.96 -10.75
N TYR A 93 -2.73 -7.37 -11.32
CA TYR A 93 -1.40 -6.96 -10.87
C TYR A 93 -0.44 -6.83 -12.04
N ASP A 94 0.61 -6.04 -11.86
CA ASP A 94 1.70 -5.95 -12.82
C ASP A 94 2.81 -6.93 -12.47
N VAL A 95 3.01 -7.91 -13.34
CA VAL A 95 4.03 -8.98 -13.20
C VAL A 95 5.44 -8.40 -13.13
N ASN A 96 5.68 -7.28 -13.81
CA ASN A 96 6.99 -6.64 -13.93
C ASN A 96 7.23 -5.53 -12.88
N GLN A 97 6.30 -5.26 -11.97
CA GLN A 97 6.43 -4.20 -10.97
C GLN A 97 7.75 -4.31 -10.19
N GLY A 98 8.07 -5.51 -9.67
CA GLY A 98 9.30 -5.72 -8.91
C GLY A 98 10.58 -5.55 -9.73
N LEU A 99 10.54 -5.77 -11.05
CA LEU A 99 11.68 -5.48 -11.94
C LEU A 99 11.88 -3.97 -12.10
N ARG A 100 10.80 -3.20 -12.26
CA ARG A 100 10.86 -1.74 -12.32
C ARG A 100 11.37 -1.13 -11.02
N ASP A 101 10.93 -1.63 -9.88
CA ASP A 101 11.40 -1.14 -8.59
C ASP A 101 12.92 -1.35 -8.43
N ARG A 102 13.44 -2.53 -8.82
CA ARG A 102 14.88 -2.81 -8.84
C ARG A 102 15.64 -1.91 -9.83
N TYR A 103 15.07 -1.65 -11.00
CA TYR A 103 15.66 -0.75 -11.99
C TYR A 103 15.80 0.66 -11.44
N VAL A 104 14.75 1.20 -10.81
CA VAL A 104 14.76 2.55 -10.23
C VAL A 104 15.84 2.66 -9.16
N THR A 105 15.95 1.67 -8.26
CA THR A 105 17.01 1.65 -7.24
C THR A 105 18.40 1.68 -7.87
N ARG A 106 18.68 0.81 -8.85
CA ARG A 106 19.98 0.78 -9.54
C ARG A 106 20.28 2.08 -10.29
N CYS A 107 19.27 2.68 -10.92
CA CYS A 107 19.40 3.96 -11.62
C CYS A 107 19.79 5.09 -10.64
N LEU A 108 19.18 5.11 -9.46
CA LEU A 108 19.50 6.09 -8.41
C LEU A 108 20.90 5.86 -7.84
N GLU A 109 21.28 4.61 -7.56
CA GLU A 109 22.62 4.23 -7.10
C GLU A 109 23.70 4.64 -8.12
N ALA A 110 23.45 4.42 -9.41
CA ALA A 110 24.34 4.85 -10.49
C ALA A 110 24.50 6.38 -10.56
N LYS A 111 23.47 7.14 -10.17
CA LYS A 111 23.52 8.60 -10.01
C LYS A 111 24.17 9.04 -8.68
N GLY A 112 24.59 8.09 -7.84
CA GLY A 112 25.27 8.32 -6.56
C GLY A 112 24.32 8.61 -5.40
N PHE A 113 23.04 8.26 -5.50
CA PHE A 113 22.11 8.32 -4.38
C PHE A 113 22.17 7.04 -3.55
N GLY A 114 22.10 7.17 -2.23
CA GLY A 114 21.79 6.06 -1.34
C GLY A 114 20.27 5.86 -1.24
N VAL A 115 19.85 4.60 -1.24
CA VAL A 115 18.43 4.20 -1.14
C VAL A 115 18.26 3.28 0.06
N LYS A 116 17.32 3.62 0.96
CA LYS A 116 16.85 2.72 2.02
C LYS A 116 15.39 2.35 1.76
N ALA A 117 15.15 1.14 1.30
CA ALA A 117 13.83 0.66 0.91
C ALA A 117 12.92 0.33 2.11
N ASP A 118 13.50 0.07 3.27
CA ASP A 118 12.85 -0.24 4.55
C ASP A 118 12.46 1.02 5.36
N GLY A 119 12.48 2.18 4.72
CA GLY A 119 12.11 3.44 5.36
C GLY A 119 10.62 3.60 5.61
N ARG A 120 10.28 4.68 6.32
CA ARG A 120 8.90 5.14 6.52
C ARG A 120 8.76 6.60 6.12
N LEU A 121 7.53 7.02 5.81
CA LEU A 121 7.22 8.43 5.64
C LEU A 121 7.35 9.18 6.97
N CYS A 122 7.77 10.45 6.88
CA CYS A 122 7.68 11.37 8.01
C CYS A 122 6.20 11.63 8.34
N ALA A 123 5.82 11.46 9.60
CA ALA A 123 4.44 11.52 10.07
C ALA A 123 4.05 12.92 10.57
N THR A 124 5.01 13.70 11.07
CA THR A 124 4.76 15.03 11.67
C THR A 124 5.62 16.11 11.05
N GLN A 125 5.22 17.37 11.22
CA GLN A 125 6.00 18.52 10.76
C GLN A 125 7.38 18.61 11.44
N SER A 126 7.49 18.18 12.69
CA SER A 126 8.77 18.13 13.40
C SER A 126 9.72 17.09 12.79
N GLU A 127 9.20 15.93 12.38
CA GLU A 127 9.98 14.92 11.66
C GLU A 127 10.44 15.42 10.29
N ILE A 128 9.57 16.12 9.55
CA ILE A 128 9.94 16.74 8.27
C ILE A 128 11.06 17.77 8.49
N ALA A 129 10.93 18.66 9.47
CA ALA A 129 11.94 19.65 9.79
C ALA A 129 13.28 19.00 10.19
N GLN A 130 13.23 17.90 10.95
CA GLN A 130 14.43 17.15 11.31
C GLN A 130 15.06 16.47 10.09
N ALA A 131 14.27 15.82 9.23
CA ALA A 131 14.77 15.21 8.01
C ALA A 131 15.44 16.25 7.09
N MET A 132 14.89 17.45 6.98
CA MET A 132 15.52 18.55 6.22
C MET A 132 16.86 18.99 6.83
N LYS A 133 16.96 19.07 8.17
CA LYS A 133 18.21 19.36 8.87
C LYS A 133 19.26 18.26 8.66
N ASP A 134 18.85 16.99 8.79
CA ASP A 134 19.73 15.85 8.54
C ASP A 134 20.32 15.93 7.13
N ARG A 135 19.48 16.19 6.12
CA ARG A 135 19.93 16.35 4.72
C ARG A 135 20.95 17.48 4.57
N ALA A 136 20.67 18.65 5.16
CA ALA A 136 21.55 19.81 5.10
C ALA A 136 22.91 19.54 5.77
N ASN A 137 22.92 18.71 6.80
CA ASN A 137 24.13 18.31 7.53
C ASN A 137 24.91 17.16 6.86
N GLY A 138 24.54 16.72 5.66
CA GLY A 138 25.21 15.57 5.04
C GLY A 138 24.76 14.21 5.58
N GLN A 139 23.73 14.17 6.43
CA GLN A 139 23.28 12.96 7.12
C GLN A 139 22.07 12.33 6.42
N PHE A 140 22.06 11.00 6.43
CA PHE A 140 20.96 10.22 5.87
C PHE A 140 19.72 10.36 6.77
N PRO A 141 18.57 10.86 6.27
CA PRO A 141 17.38 11.08 7.09
C PRO A 141 16.79 9.80 7.68
N LYS A 142 16.11 9.91 8.82
CA LYS A 142 15.41 8.77 9.45
C LYS A 142 14.06 8.44 8.81
N CYS A 143 13.48 9.36 8.05
CA CYS A 143 12.20 9.18 7.37
C CYS A 143 12.22 9.85 5.99
N ALA A 144 11.36 9.37 5.10
CA ALA A 144 11.17 9.91 3.77
C ALA A 144 10.21 11.11 3.84
N ILE A 145 10.64 12.23 3.28
CA ILE A 145 9.76 13.38 3.06
C ILE A 145 8.89 13.04 1.85
N ARG A 146 7.57 13.20 1.95
CA ARG A 146 6.67 13.05 0.78
C ARG A 146 7.09 14.06 -0.27
N ALA A 147 7.66 13.57 -1.36
CA ALA A 147 7.65 14.28 -2.63
C ALA A 147 6.19 14.28 -3.11
N GLY A 148 5.67 15.46 -3.50
CA GLY A 148 4.25 15.71 -3.74
C GLY A 148 3.55 14.70 -4.64
#